data_AF-A0A8H5H4R0-F1
#
_entry.id   AF-A0A8H5H4R0-F1
#
_cell.length_a   1.000
_cell.length_b   1.000
_cell.length_c   1.000
_cell.angle_alpha   90.00
_cell.angle_beta   90.00
_cell.angle_gamma   90.00
#
_symmetry.space_group_name_H-M   'P 1'
#
loop_
_entity.id
_entity.type
_entity.pdbx_description
1 polymer ?
#
loop_
_entity_poly.entity_id
_entity_poly.type
_entity_poly.pdbx_seq_one_letter_code
_entity_poly.pdbx_strand_id
1 'polypeptide(L)'
;MPVDTPIKHFCDLLELIRCFRGCVEDHRHAHNDLIIHRDVSIGNLLIYSHIHDSQETFGRLRDFDHAKKALGSKPLPTREVPEFETLPLPPATKQYEAIVEAFRYAKEGAFRYITDVKRHRFGPKKESATTANLGWDHPEETRWPDFSDCKAREGERSGTLPFMSVEVLQRATLRLDDEDDEDEDMINADDLTSTFSHNSVHDMESFLWVLIYLCLTRSGPGIGMLREEQNPSHENYASRGELAKAILKYFDAKELHFADSKRLLFSNPKRVFETTIIRLFHPYFEPLKPLVRQWWATLKLAYKHHGNEYYHIHAHILRLLEATLSDLQKHTDLGQEAATTRELERRESRSERLHAMAKLAPAKNTITPPISPVPSQTRPE
;
A
#
# COMPACT_ATOMS: atom_id res chain seq x y z
N MET A 1 -6.98 -18.91 -21.38
CA MET A 1 -6.47 -18.66 -20.02
C MET A 1 -6.33 -17.16 -19.84
N PRO A 2 -6.66 -16.60 -18.67
CA PRO A 2 -6.42 -15.18 -18.38
C PRO A 2 -4.95 -14.81 -18.65
N VAL A 3 -4.71 -13.57 -19.02
CA VAL A 3 -3.37 -13.07 -19.34
C VAL A 3 -2.88 -12.22 -18.18
N ASP A 4 -2.08 -12.84 -17.32
CA ASP A 4 -1.46 -12.15 -16.20
C ASP A 4 -0.35 -11.23 -16.74
N THR A 5 -0.50 -9.93 -16.52
CA THR A 5 0.49 -8.94 -16.95
C THR A 5 1.04 -8.21 -15.73
N PRO A 6 2.37 -8.05 -15.57
CA PRO A 6 2.92 -7.27 -14.47
C PRO A 6 2.37 -5.84 -14.43
N ILE A 7 2.16 -5.29 -13.22
CA ILE A 7 1.57 -3.96 -12.99
C ILE A 7 2.25 -2.84 -13.77
N LYS A 8 3.56 -2.97 -14.04
CA LYS A 8 4.35 -1.99 -14.80
C LYS A 8 3.93 -1.81 -16.26
N HIS A 9 3.04 -2.65 -16.78
CA HIS A 9 2.54 -2.58 -18.15
C HIS A 9 1.13 -1.95 -18.24
N PHE A 10 0.65 -1.27 -17.21
CA PHE A 10 -0.67 -0.61 -17.19
C PHE A 10 -0.94 0.24 -18.44
N CYS A 11 -2.20 0.34 -18.89
CA CYS A 11 -2.59 1.12 -20.08
C CYS A 11 -2.91 2.58 -19.80
N ASP A 12 -3.35 2.90 -18.59
CA ASP A 12 -3.63 4.24 -18.15
C ASP A 12 -3.60 4.33 -16.62
N LEU A 13 -3.70 5.55 -16.08
CA LEU A 13 -3.77 5.79 -14.64
C LEU A 13 -4.99 5.13 -13.99
N LEU A 14 -6.11 5.02 -14.70
CA LEU A 14 -7.34 4.46 -14.16
C LEU A 14 -7.18 2.95 -13.91
N GLU A 15 -6.64 2.21 -14.87
CA GLU A 15 -6.25 0.82 -14.73
C GLU A 15 -5.19 0.65 -13.64
N LEU A 16 -4.17 1.50 -13.62
CA LEU A 16 -3.12 1.42 -12.59
C LEU A 16 -3.73 1.47 -11.19
N ILE A 17 -4.53 2.49 -10.90
CA ILE A 17 -5.15 2.65 -9.57
C ILE A 17 -6.19 1.56 -9.29
N ARG A 18 -6.95 1.13 -10.31
CA ARG A 18 -7.90 0.01 -10.17
C ARG A 18 -7.18 -1.29 -9.82
N CYS A 19 -6.01 -1.51 -10.40
CA CYS A 19 -5.18 -2.68 -10.09
C CYS A 19 -4.55 -2.58 -8.70
N PHE A 20 -4.06 -1.40 -8.28
CA PHE A 20 -3.62 -1.21 -6.89
C PHE A 20 -4.75 -1.51 -5.90
N ARG A 21 -5.96 -1.03 -6.15
CA ARG A 21 -7.15 -1.33 -5.34
C ARG A 21 -7.41 -2.83 -5.25
N GLY A 22 -7.41 -3.54 -6.38
CA GLY A 22 -7.59 -5.00 -6.41
C GLY A 22 -6.52 -5.77 -5.62
N CYS A 23 -5.26 -5.36 -5.72
CA CYS A 23 -4.17 -6.01 -4.97
C CYS A 23 -4.25 -5.73 -3.47
N VAL A 24 -4.62 -4.51 -3.07
CA VAL A 24 -4.85 -4.16 -1.65
C VAL A 24 -6.06 -4.92 -1.09
N GLU A 25 -7.09 -5.13 -1.91
CA GLU A 25 -8.26 -5.93 -1.56
C GLU A 25 -7.90 -7.41 -1.34
N ASP A 26 -7.13 -8.02 -2.26
CA ASP A 26 -6.59 -9.37 -2.08
C ASP A 26 -5.75 -9.48 -0.79
N HIS A 27 -4.92 -8.47 -0.51
CA HIS A 27 -4.16 -8.42 0.74
C HIS A 27 -5.08 -8.29 1.96
N ARG A 28 -6.15 -7.51 1.90
CA ARG A 28 -7.13 -7.38 2.99
C ARG A 28 -7.82 -8.73 3.26
N HIS A 29 -8.24 -9.44 2.20
CA HIS A 29 -8.80 -10.78 2.34
C HIS A 29 -7.82 -11.75 3.01
N ALA A 30 -6.56 -11.77 2.56
CA ALA A 30 -5.51 -12.57 3.19
C ALA A 30 -5.32 -12.19 4.67
N HIS A 31 -5.33 -10.89 4.99
CA HIS A 31 -5.20 -10.40 6.37
C HIS A 31 -6.34 -10.88 7.27
N ASN A 32 -7.57 -10.91 6.77
CA ASN A 32 -8.73 -11.43 7.48
C ASN A 32 -8.62 -12.95 7.74
N ASP A 33 -7.92 -13.67 6.86
CA ASP A 33 -7.52 -15.07 7.03
C ASP A 33 -6.24 -15.25 7.87
N LEU A 34 -5.83 -14.20 8.59
CA LEU A 34 -4.64 -14.13 9.45
C LEU A 34 -3.32 -14.23 8.67
N ILE A 35 -3.28 -13.80 7.41
CA ILE A 35 -2.11 -13.90 6.52
C ILE A 35 -1.62 -12.50 6.10
N ILE A 36 -0.31 -12.28 6.16
CA ILE A 36 0.37 -11.12 5.55
C ILE A 36 1.36 -11.58 4.49
N HIS A 37 1.60 -10.74 3.49
CA HIS A 37 2.33 -11.11 2.29
C HIS A 37 3.85 -11.08 2.48
N ARG A 38 4.37 -10.00 3.08
CA ARG A 38 5.80 -9.76 3.39
C ARG A 38 6.76 -9.62 2.20
N ASP A 39 6.33 -9.88 0.98
CA ASP A 39 7.10 -9.62 -0.25
C ASP A 39 6.29 -8.86 -1.32
N VAL A 40 5.67 -7.76 -0.92
CA VAL A 40 4.99 -6.88 -1.88
C VAL A 40 6.05 -6.18 -2.76
N SER A 41 6.01 -6.44 -4.06
CA SER A 41 6.98 -5.91 -5.02
C SER A 41 6.35 -5.73 -6.41
N ILE A 42 7.02 -5.02 -7.30
CA ILE A 42 6.55 -4.80 -8.68
C ILE A 42 6.30 -6.10 -9.46
N GLY A 43 6.98 -7.20 -9.10
CA GLY A 43 6.81 -8.52 -9.72
C GLY A 43 5.56 -9.26 -9.24
N ASN A 44 5.06 -8.90 -8.05
CA ASN A 44 3.99 -9.62 -7.36
C ASN A 44 2.62 -8.94 -7.50
N LEU A 45 2.57 -7.75 -8.10
CA LEU A 45 1.32 -7.08 -8.49
C LEU A 45 1.02 -7.37 -9.96
N LEU A 46 -0.14 -7.96 -10.22
CA LEU A 46 -0.60 -8.32 -11.56
C LEU A 46 -1.83 -7.53 -11.97
N ILE A 47 -1.89 -7.25 -13.27
CA ILE A 47 -3.09 -6.84 -14.01
C ILE A 47 -3.69 -8.12 -14.57
N TYR A 48 -4.91 -8.40 -14.16
CA TYR A 48 -5.71 -9.50 -14.66
C TYR A 48 -6.80 -8.94 -15.56
N SER A 49 -6.97 -9.52 -16.75
CA SER A 49 -8.02 -9.17 -17.69
C SER A 49 -8.80 -10.41 -18.11
N HIS A 50 -10.11 -10.25 -18.29
CA HIS A 50 -10.94 -11.32 -18.84
C HIS A 50 -10.66 -11.47 -20.35
N ILE A 51 -10.56 -12.71 -20.82
CA ILE A 51 -10.29 -13.02 -22.24
C ILE A 51 -11.37 -12.45 -23.17
N HIS A 52 -12.60 -12.33 -22.65
CA HIS A 52 -13.77 -11.86 -23.39
C HIS A 52 -14.07 -10.39 -23.19
N ASP A 53 -13.43 -9.74 -22.22
CA ASP A 53 -13.57 -8.32 -21.95
C ASP A 53 -12.22 -7.75 -21.47
N SER A 54 -11.45 -7.20 -22.40
CA SER A 54 -10.16 -6.58 -22.10
C SER A 54 -10.29 -5.20 -21.44
N GLN A 55 -11.51 -4.65 -21.35
CA GLN A 55 -11.77 -3.36 -20.71
C GLN A 55 -11.98 -3.52 -19.19
N GLU A 56 -12.43 -4.69 -18.75
CA GLU A 56 -12.58 -5.00 -17.32
C GLU A 56 -11.32 -5.65 -16.76
N THR A 57 -10.36 -4.80 -16.38
CA THR A 57 -9.12 -5.22 -15.72
C THR A 57 -9.21 -5.03 -14.21
N PHE A 58 -8.61 -5.94 -13.46
CA PHE A 58 -8.47 -5.81 -12.00
C PHE A 58 -7.10 -6.28 -11.54
N GLY A 59 -6.71 -5.81 -10.36
CA GLY A 59 -5.44 -6.19 -9.77
C GLY A 59 -5.54 -7.50 -9.03
N ARG A 60 -4.49 -8.32 -9.12
CA ARG A 60 -4.31 -9.51 -8.27
C ARG A 60 -2.92 -9.53 -7.63
N LEU A 61 -2.87 -9.93 -6.37
CA LEU A 61 -1.62 -10.19 -5.66
C LEU A 61 -1.23 -11.66 -5.84
N ARG A 62 0.04 -11.91 -6.18
CA ARG A 62 0.60 -13.27 -6.30
C ARG A 62 1.78 -13.45 -5.36
N ASP A 63 2.20 -14.70 -5.22
CA ASP A 63 3.45 -15.10 -4.59
C ASP A 63 3.48 -14.97 -3.05
N PHE A 64 2.71 -15.86 -2.40
CA PHE A 64 2.63 -15.96 -0.94
C PHE A 64 3.72 -16.87 -0.33
N ASP A 65 4.81 -17.16 -1.04
CA ASP A 65 5.85 -18.06 -0.54
C ASP A 65 6.58 -17.49 0.70
N HIS A 66 6.68 -16.17 0.79
CA HIS A 66 7.22 -15.44 1.95
C HIS A 66 6.17 -15.03 2.99
N ALA A 67 4.91 -15.40 2.77
CA ALA A 67 3.81 -15.00 3.62
C ALA A 67 3.95 -15.54 5.04
N LYS A 68 3.34 -14.83 5.99
CA LYS A 68 3.26 -15.24 7.39
C LYS A 68 1.80 -15.39 7.77
N LYS A 69 1.46 -16.54 8.36
CA LYS A 69 0.15 -16.80 8.92
C LYS A 69 0.22 -16.73 10.45
N ALA A 70 -0.63 -15.92 11.06
CA ALA A 70 -0.80 -15.88 12.51
C ALA A 70 -1.58 -17.11 12.99
N LEU A 71 -1.26 -17.58 14.21
CA LEU A 71 -1.96 -18.70 14.86
C LEU A 71 -3.33 -18.30 15.41
N GLY A 72 -3.53 -17.00 15.63
CA GLY A 72 -4.77 -16.45 16.15
C GLY A 72 -4.81 -14.93 16.04
N SER A 73 -5.82 -14.35 16.65
CA SER A 73 -5.97 -12.91 16.80
C SER A 73 -5.98 -12.54 18.28
N LYS A 74 -5.44 -11.37 18.61
CA LYS A 74 -5.52 -10.75 19.92
C LYS A 74 -6.60 -9.67 19.93
N PRO A 75 -7.17 -9.30 21.09
CA PRO A 75 -7.98 -8.10 21.17
C PRO A 75 -7.20 -6.90 20.63
N LEU A 76 -7.87 -6.00 19.92
CA LEU A 76 -7.27 -4.70 19.65
C LEU A 76 -6.90 -4.04 20.98
N PRO A 77 -5.84 -3.23 21.04
CA PRO A 77 -5.50 -2.45 22.23
C PRO A 77 -6.46 -1.26 22.36
N THR A 78 -7.76 -1.55 22.42
CA THR A 78 -8.81 -0.59 22.69
C THR A 78 -8.87 -0.35 24.18
N ARG A 79 -8.91 0.93 24.57
CA ARG A 79 -9.09 1.33 25.96
C ARG A 79 -10.54 1.61 26.29
N GLU A 80 -10.89 1.45 27.56
CA GLU A 80 -12.14 1.97 28.09
C GLU A 80 -12.18 3.49 27.85
N VAL A 81 -13.22 3.92 27.15
CA VAL A 81 -13.46 5.34 26.91
C VAL A 81 -13.85 5.96 28.26
N PRO A 82 -13.21 7.07 28.69
CA PRO A 82 -13.61 7.75 29.91
C PRO A 82 -15.10 8.08 29.92
N GLU A 83 -15.75 8.00 31.09
CA GLU A 83 -17.18 8.31 31.23
C GLU A 83 -17.49 9.73 30.70
N PHE A 84 -18.67 9.88 30.11
CA PHE A 84 -19.13 11.05 29.36
C PHE A 84 -18.89 12.40 30.06
N GLU A 85 -18.90 12.45 31.39
CA GLU A 85 -18.70 13.67 32.19
C GLU A 85 -17.23 14.10 32.32
N THR A 86 -16.28 13.20 32.05
CA THR A 86 -14.84 13.43 32.24
C THR A 86 -14.13 13.92 30.98
N LEU A 87 -14.78 13.84 29.82
CA LEU A 87 -14.23 14.36 28.57
C LEU A 87 -14.36 15.89 28.53
N PRO A 88 -13.31 16.65 28.14
CA PRO A 88 -13.32 18.13 28.18
C PRO A 88 -14.32 18.84 27.27
N LEU A 89 -15.23 18.13 26.58
CA LEU A 89 -16.10 18.68 25.54
C LEU A 89 -17.53 18.14 25.64
N PRO A 90 -18.57 18.98 25.45
CA PRO A 90 -19.95 18.53 25.43
C PRO A 90 -20.20 17.49 24.32
N PRO A 91 -21.06 16.47 24.57
CA PRO A 91 -21.45 15.46 23.57
C PRO A 91 -22.02 16.04 22.27
N ALA A 92 -22.57 17.25 22.32
CA ALA A 92 -23.17 17.95 21.18
C ALA A 92 -22.14 18.58 20.21
N THR A 93 -20.84 18.44 20.45
CA THR A 93 -19.83 18.99 19.53
C THR A 93 -19.66 18.08 18.30
N LYS A 94 -19.51 18.67 17.10
CA LYS A 94 -19.27 17.93 15.84
C LYS A 94 -17.99 17.08 15.83
N GLN A 95 -17.16 17.18 16.87
CA GLN A 95 -15.89 16.47 17.02
C GLN A 95 -15.94 15.36 18.09
N TYR A 96 -17.05 15.26 18.83
CA TYR A 96 -17.16 14.36 19.99
C TYR A 96 -16.88 12.90 19.64
N GLU A 97 -17.53 12.37 18.59
CA GLU A 97 -17.34 10.98 18.15
C GLU A 97 -15.90 10.68 17.73
N ALA A 98 -15.25 11.63 17.04
CA ALA A 98 -13.84 11.49 16.68
C ALA A 98 -12.96 11.46 17.93
N ILE A 99 -13.26 12.29 18.94
CA ILE A 99 -12.50 12.29 20.18
C ILE A 99 -12.63 10.95 20.89
N VAL A 100 -13.85 10.45 21.04
CA VAL A 100 -14.12 9.12 21.61
C VAL A 100 -13.32 8.04 20.87
N GLU A 101 -13.36 8.04 19.54
CA GLU A 101 -12.62 7.07 18.73
C GLU A 101 -11.10 7.19 18.90
N ALA A 102 -10.57 8.41 18.96
CA ALA A 102 -9.15 8.65 19.21
C ALA A 102 -8.73 8.13 20.59
N PHE A 103 -9.58 8.29 21.62
CA PHE A 103 -9.33 7.76 22.96
C PHE A 103 -9.34 6.23 23.01
N ARG A 104 -10.04 5.54 22.11
CA ARG A 104 -9.98 4.08 22.03
C ARG A 104 -8.56 3.60 21.73
N TYR A 105 -7.80 4.31 20.90
CA TYR A 105 -6.48 3.87 20.44
C TYR A 105 -5.30 4.63 21.04
N ALA A 106 -5.43 5.93 21.31
CA ALA A 106 -4.31 6.76 21.73
C ALA A 106 -3.94 6.45 23.19
N LYS A 107 -2.68 6.04 23.40
CA LYS A 107 -2.14 5.75 24.74
C LYS A 107 -2.18 7.03 25.61
N GLU A 108 -1.73 8.15 25.06
CA GLU A 108 -1.77 9.48 25.68
C GLU A 108 -1.97 10.52 24.56
N GLY A 109 -2.71 11.60 24.83
CA GLY A 109 -2.86 12.70 23.87
C GLY A 109 -3.82 12.43 22.71
N ALA A 110 -5.04 11.92 22.95
CA ALA A 110 -6.09 11.81 21.93
C ALA A 110 -6.33 13.14 21.16
N PHE A 111 -6.24 14.28 21.87
CA PHE A 111 -6.27 15.60 21.25
C PHE A 111 -5.10 15.85 20.30
N ARG A 112 -3.88 15.45 20.67
CA ARG A 112 -2.68 15.52 19.82
C ARG A 112 -2.86 14.63 18.59
N TYR A 113 -3.34 13.41 18.77
CA TYR A 113 -3.64 12.48 17.67
C TYR A 113 -4.66 13.08 16.68
N ILE A 114 -5.80 13.59 17.16
CA ILE A 114 -6.79 14.24 16.29
C ILE A 114 -6.22 15.47 15.59
N THR A 115 -5.42 16.25 16.30
CA THR A 115 -4.75 17.44 15.74
C THR A 115 -3.81 17.04 14.61
N ASP A 116 -3.03 15.98 14.81
CA ASP A 116 -2.15 15.41 13.80
C ASP A 116 -2.91 14.90 12.59
N VAL A 117 -4.01 14.17 12.81
CA VAL A 117 -4.85 13.64 11.73
C VAL A 117 -5.45 14.79 10.92
N LYS A 118 -6.00 15.83 11.58
CA LYS A 118 -6.51 17.04 10.92
C LYS A 118 -5.42 17.75 10.11
N ARG A 119 -4.24 17.96 10.72
CA ARG A 119 -3.07 18.61 10.11
C ARG A 119 -2.58 17.85 8.88
N HIS A 120 -2.66 16.52 8.89
CA HIS A 120 -2.19 15.67 7.81
C HIS A 120 -3.23 15.47 6.70
N ARG A 121 -4.52 15.32 7.03
CA ARG A 121 -5.58 15.03 6.04
C ARG A 121 -6.25 16.27 5.44
N PHE A 122 -6.53 17.29 6.25
CA PHE A 122 -7.40 18.42 5.85
C PHE A 122 -6.70 19.77 5.81
N GLY A 123 -5.47 19.87 6.31
CA GLY A 123 -4.78 21.14 6.48
C GLY A 123 -5.45 22.03 7.55
N PRO A 124 -4.94 23.24 7.78
CA PRO A 124 -5.36 24.09 8.91
C PRO A 124 -6.77 24.69 8.79
N LYS A 125 -7.44 24.54 7.63
CA LYS A 125 -8.67 25.28 7.30
C LYS A 125 -9.99 24.54 7.55
N LYS A 126 -9.96 23.26 7.95
CA LYS A 126 -11.19 22.46 8.12
C LYS A 126 -11.53 22.32 9.62
N GLU A 127 -12.62 22.95 10.03
CA GLU A 127 -12.96 23.14 11.46
C GLU A 127 -13.68 21.95 12.12
N SER A 128 -14.27 21.02 11.35
CA SER A 128 -15.00 19.87 11.91
C SER A 128 -14.36 18.54 11.50
N ALA A 129 -14.06 17.72 12.50
CA ALA A 129 -13.55 16.36 12.34
C ALA A 129 -14.58 15.38 12.88
N THR A 130 -15.32 14.76 11.97
CA THR A 130 -16.23 13.64 12.26
C THR A 130 -15.48 12.33 11.99
N THR A 131 -15.92 11.23 12.59
CA THR A 131 -15.39 9.88 12.33
C THR A 131 -15.42 9.55 10.84
N ALA A 132 -16.53 9.80 10.15
CA ALA A 132 -16.66 9.61 8.70
C ALA A 132 -15.63 10.42 7.89
N ASN A 133 -15.44 11.70 8.22
CA ASN A 133 -14.44 12.52 7.52
C ASN A 133 -13.02 11.98 7.78
N LEU A 134 -12.70 11.64 9.03
CA LEU A 134 -11.41 11.06 9.40
C LEU A 134 -11.24 9.63 8.91
N GLY A 135 -12.30 9.01 8.40
CA GLY A 135 -12.28 7.67 7.90
C GLY A 135 -12.25 6.59 8.98
N TRP A 136 -12.83 6.90 10.13
CA TRP A 136 -12.96 6.03 11.28
C TRP A 136 -14.35 5.36 11.36
N ASP A 137 -15.03 5.28 10.23
CA ASP A 137 -16.36 4.72 10.03
C ASP A 137 -16.33 3.25 9.57
N HIS A 138 -15.40 2.45 10.08
CA HIS A 138 -15.30 1.03 9.79
C HIS A 138 -16.09 0.19 10.82
N PRO A 139 -16.45 -1.06 10.48
CA PRO A 139 -17.07 -1.98 11.43
C PRO A 139 -16.25 -2.08 12.72
N GLU A 140 -16.92 -2.30 13.85
CA GLU A 140 -16.26 -2.56 15.14
C GLU A 140 -15.56 -3.92 15.11
N GLU A 141 -14.41 -3.98 14.46
CA GLU A 141 -13.48 -5.08 14.61
C GLU A 141 -12.92 -5.01 16.04
N THR A 142 -13.05 -6.10 16.78
CA THR A 142 -12.60 -6.17 18.18
C THR A 142 -11.29 -6.94 18.33
N ARG A 143 -10.83 -7.58 17.24
CA ARG A 143 -9.66 -8.46 17.23
C ARG A 143 -8.76 -8.16 16.05
N TRP A 144 -7.47 -8.31 16.28
CA TRP A 144 -6.40 -8.08 15.32
C TRP A 144 -5.50 -9.31 15.22
N PRO A 145 -5.07 -9.72 14.02
CA PRO A 145 -4.16 -10.86 13.86
C PRO A 145 -2.88 -10.70 14.69
N ASP A 146 -2.47 -11.76 15.39
CA ASP A 146 -1.26 -11.70 16.22
C ASP A 146 -0.06 -12.34 15.53
N PHE A 147 0.78 -11.48 14.94
CA PHE A 147 1.96 -11.94 14.21
C PHE A 147 3.21 -12.09 15.11
N SER A 148 3.17 -11.84 16.43
CA SER A 148 4.37 -12.02 17.28
C SER A 148 4.85 -13.47 17.36
N ASP A 149 3.92 -14.43 17.42
CA ASP A 149 4.19 -15.78 17.91
C ASP A 149 4.53 -16.82 16.81
N CYS A 150 4.55 -16.39 15.55
CA CYS A 150 4.68 -17.31 14.43
C CYS A 150 6.09 -17.27 13.84
N LYS A 151 6.78 -18.42 13.84
CA LYS A 151 7.99 -18.62 13.04
C LYS A 151 7.61 -18.43 11.57
N ALA A 152 8.26 -17.46 10.92
CA ALA A 152 8.24 -17.39 9.46
C ALA A 152 8.62 -18.76 8.88
N ARG A 153 8.07 -19.14 7.72
CA ARG A 153 8.67 -20.24 6.94
C ARG A 153 10.17 -19.92 6.76
N GLU A 154 11.03 -20.92 6.96
CA GLU A 154 12.48 -20.76 6.95
C GLU A 154 12.94 -20.02 5.69
N GLY A 155 13.58 -18.89 5.91
CA GLY A 155 13.93 -17.89 4.90
C GLY A 155 14.38 -16.62 5.62
N GLU A 156 15.68 -16.53 5.88
CA GLU A 156 16.28 -15.31 6.41
C GLU A 156 16.01 -14.15 5.42
N ARG A 157 15.18 -13.19 5.87
CA ARG A 157 14.72 -11.97 5.17
C ARG A 157 13.57 -12.21 4.18
N SER A 158 12.39 -11.69 4.53
CA SER A 158 11.19 -11.67 3.69
C SER A 158 11.07 -10.31 2.99
N GLY A 159 11.16 -10.28 1.67
CA GLY A 159 10.80 -9.12 0.88
C GLY A 159 11.85 -8.65 -0.12
N THR A 160 11.41 -7.89 -1.10
CA THR A 160 12.24 -7.24 -2.08
C THR A 160 12.78 -5.92 -1.51
N LEU A 161 14.08 -5.86 -1.19
CA LEU A 161 14.73 -4.81 -0.37
C LEU A 161 14.27 -3.35 -0.65
N PRO A 162 14.22 -2.87 -1.91
CA PRO A 162 13.76 -1.51 -2.22
C PRO A 162 12.33 -1.19 -1.74
N PHE A 163 11.46 -2.19 -1.67
CA PHE A 163 10.05 -2.01 -1.36
C PHE A 163 9.74 -2.23 0.13
N MET A 164 10.61 -2.92 0.88
CA MET A 164 10.40 -3.16 2.31
C MET A 164 10.17 -1.86 3.10
N SER A 165 9.30 -1.91 4.10
CA SER A 165 9.08 -0.77 5.00
C SER A 165 10.33 -0.39 5.80
N VAL A 166 10.37 0.86 6.28
CA VAL A 166 11.47 1.32 7.16
C VAL A 166 11.61 0.44 8.41
N GLU A 167 10.50 0.08 9.07
CA GLU A 167 10.53 -0.76 10.27
C GLU A 167 11.01 -2.19 10.00
N VAL A 168 10.66 -2.76 8.84
CA VAL A 168 11.13 -4.09 8.41
C VAL A 168 12.63 -4.06 8.12
N LEU A 169 13.12 -3.01 7.46
CA LEU A 169 14.54 -2.85 7.15
C LEU A 169 15.40 -2.73 8.42
N GLN A 170 14.96 -1.93 9.40
CA GLN A 170 15.68 -1.75 10.66
C GLN A 170 15.37 -2.82 11.72
N ARG A 171 14.35 -3.65 11.49
CA ARG A 171 13.82 -4.65 12.44
C ARG A 171 13.46 -4.05 13.80
N ALA A 172 12.91 -2.84 13.80
CA ALA A 172 12.53 -2.10 14.98
C ALA A 172 11.40 -1.13 14.67
N THR A 173 10.59 -0.82 15.68
CA THR A 173 9.54 0.21 15.60
C THR A 173 10.17 1.58 15.33
N LEU A 174 9.56 2.36 14.44
CA LEU A 174 10.00 3.68 14.06
C LEU A 174 9.59 4.70 15.12
N ARG A 175 10.58 5.38 15.68
CA ARG A 175 10.34 6.51 16.59
C ARG A 175 10.30 7.81 15.79
N LEU A 176 9.16 8.49 15.87
CA LEU A 176 8.93 9.77 15.22
C LEU A 176 8.81 10.84 16.30
N ASP A 177 9.93 11.50 16.56
CA ASP A 177 10.01 12.65 17.47
C ASP A 177 9.25 13.83 16.85
N ASP A 178 8.57 14.62 17.69
CA ASP A 178 7.94 15.85 17.25
C ASP A 178 8.99 16.96 17.09
N GLU A 179 8.87 17.78 16.03
CA GLU A 179 9.72 18.96 15.81
C GLU A 179 9.55 20.03 16.93
N ASP A 180 8.52 19.88 17.78
CA ASP A 180 8.07 20.85 18.78
C ASP A 180 8.17 20.35 20.24
N ASP A 181 8.60 19.11 20.50
CA ASP A 181 8.67 18.56 21.86
C ASP A 181 10.11 18.75 22.41
N GLU A 182 10.29 19.73 23.30
CA GLU A 182 11.51 19.91 24.13
C GLU A 182 11.57 18.92 25.31
N ASP A 183 10.51 18.15 25.52
CA ASP A 183 10.42 17.17 26.59
C ASP A 183 10.92 15.80 26.08
N GLU A 184 12.09 15.38 26.57
CA GLU A 184 12.58 14.00 26.43
C GLU A 184 11.58 13.05 27.11
N ASP A 185 10.63 12.52 26.34
CA ASP A 185 9.70 11.49 26.83
C ASP A 185 10.49 10.32 27.42
N MET A 186 10.35 10.12 28.73
CA MET A 186 10.98 9.03 29.46
C MET A 186 10.59 7.68 28.84
N ILE A 187 11.62 6.88 28.56
CA ILE A 187 11.51 5.53 28.01
C ILE A 187 10.52 4.70 28.85
N ASN A 188 9.39 4.33 28.26
CA ASN A 188 8.51 3.33 28.86
C ASN A 188 9.17 1.95 28.77
N ALA A 189 9.38 1.31 29.92
CA ALA A 189 10.03 0.00 30.02
C ALA A 189 9.36 -1.10 29.17
N ASP A 190 8.05 -0.98 28.89
CA ASP A 190 7.32 -1.90 28.01
C ASP A 190 7.76 -1.84 26.54
N ASP A 191 8.15 -0.65 26.03
CA ASP A 191 8.58 -0.46 24.62
C ASP A 191 9.95 -1.10 24.34
N LEU A 192 10.76 -1.30 25.41
CA LEU A 192 12.04 -2.00 25.34
C LEU A 192 11.90 -3.53 25.23
N THR A 193 10.71 -4.09 25.48
CA THR A 193 10.47 -5.55 25.52
C THR A 193 9.73 -6.09 24.30
N SER A 194 9.14 -5.22 23.48
CA SER A 194 8.39 -5.62 22.28
C SER A 194 9.35 -6.02 21.15
N THR A 195 9.46 -7.31 20.86
CA THR A 195 10.12 -7.80 19.64
C THR A 195 9.38 -7.30 18.40
N PHE A 196 10.10 -6.64 17.48
CA PHE A 196 9.53 -6.18 16.21
C PHE A 196 8.78 -7.31 15.47
N SER A 197 7.54 -7.02 15.08
CA SER A 197 6.71 -7.94 14.29
C SER A 197 6.27 -7.28 12.99
N HIS A 198 6.52 -7.95 11.87
CA HIS A 198 5.97 -7.55 10.58
C HIS A 198 4.44 -7.70 10.62
N ASN A 199 3.71 -6.60 10.49
CA ASN A 199 2.25 -6.49 10.33
C ASN A 199 1.86 -5.91 8.96
N SER A 200 0.56 -5.90 8.65
CA SER A 200 0.00 -5.42 7.38
C SER A 200 0.34 -3.99 7.01
N VAL A 201 0.56 -3.08 7.97
CA VAL A 201 0.99 -1.70 7.70
C VAL A 201 2.30 -1.64 6.90
N HIS A 202 3.21 -2.59 7.11
CA HIS A 202 4.48 -2.64 6.38
C HIS A 202 4.31 -3.11 4.94
N ASP A 203 3.40 -4.05 4.70
CA ASP A 203 3.02 -4.43 3.34
C ASP A 203 2.33 -3.25 2.64
N MET A 204 1.53 -2.45 3.35
CA MET A 204 0.92 -1.21 2.81
C MET A 204 1.95 -0.11 2.51
N GLU A 205 3.03 0.01 3.28
CA GLU A 205 4.17 0.87 2.89
C GLU A 205 4.85 0.32 1.63
N SER A 206 4.97 -1.02 1.52
CA SER A 206 5.58 -1.64 0.35
C SER A 206 4.78 -1.39 -0.93
N PHE A 207 3.45 -1.42 -0.87
CA PHE A 207 2.58 -0.97 -1.98
C PHE A 207 2.88 0.48 -2.38
N LEU A 208 3.03 1.40 -1.41
CA LEU A 208 3.37 2.79 -1.69
C LEU A 208 4.72 2.91 -2.41
N TRP A 209 5.74 2.14 -1.99
CA TRP A 209 7.04 2.14 -2.66
C TRP A 209 6.98 1.61 -4.10
N VAL A 210 6.13 0.61 -4.39
CA VAL A 210 5.89 0.17 -5.78
C VAL A 210 5.27 1.30 -6.61
N LEU A 211 4.29 2.02 -6.06
CA LEU A 211 3.68 3.16 -6.75
C LEU A 211 4.69 4.29 -7.00
N ILE A 212 5.47 4.67 -5.99
CA ILE A 212 6.53 5.68 -6.11
C ILE A 212 7.55 5.28 -7.17
N TYR A 213 7.97 4.01 -7.17
CA TYR A 213 8.91 3.50 -8.18
C TYR A 213 8.36 3.69 -9.60
N LEU A 214 7.10 3.33 -9.84
CA LEU A 214 6.45 3.52 -11.14
C LEU A 214 6.42 5.01 -11.53
N CYS A 215 6.04 5.89 -10.61
CA CYS A 215 5.97 7.34 -10.86
C CYS A 215 7.33 8.00 -11.13
N LEU A 216 8.40 7.48 -10.54
CA LEU A 216 9.76 7.99 -10.74
C LEU A 216 10.43 7.42 -11.99
N THR A 217 10.17 6.17 -12.34
CA THR A 217 10.93 5.46 -13.38
C THR A 217 10.26 5.42 -14.74
N ARG A 218 8.96 5.70 -14.82
CA ARG A 218 8.20 5.59 -16.08
C ARG A 218 7.85 6.93 -16.68
N SER A 219 7.81 6.98 -18.01
CA SER A 219 7.34 8.14 -18.78
C SER A 219 5.87 8.05 -19.16
N GLY A 220 5.23 6.89 -18.93
CA GLY A 220 3.83 6.68 -19.27
C GLY A 220 3.39 5.21 -19.24
N PRO A 221 2.22 4.91 -19.82
CA PRO A 221 1.62 3.59 -19.82
C PRO A 221 2.19 2.68 -20.91
N GLY A 222 2.17 1.37 -20.66
CA GLY A 222 2.53 0.36 -21.64
C GLY A 222 3.93 -0.20 -21.49
N ILE A 223 4.36 -1.00 -22.46
CA ILE A 223 5.63 -1.73 -22.40
C ILE A 223 6.78 -0.80 -22.85
N GLY A 224 7.92 -0.87 -22.16
CA GLY A 224 9.12 -0.14 -22.57
C GLY A 224 9.13 1.36 -22.25
N MET A 225 8.15 1.86 -21.50
CA MET A 225 8.06 3.28 -21.12
C MET A 225 8.96 3.64 -19.92
N LEU A 226 10.20 3.17 -19.92
CA LEU A 226 11.20 3.72 -19.01
C LEU A 226 11.48 5.16 -19.42
N ARG A 227 11.66 6.02 -18.42
CA ARG A 227 12.07 7.40 -18.63
C ARG A 227 13.34 7.51 -19.46
N GLU A 228 13.32 8.41 -20.43
CA GLU A 228 14.46 8.67 -21.31
C GLU A 228 15.70 9.09 -20.52
N GLU A 229 15.52 9.83 -19.42
CA GLU A 229 16.61 10.26 -18.53
C GLU A 229 17.34 9.08 -17.86
N GLN A 230 16.78 7.88 -17.91
CA GLN A 230 17.43 6.66 -17.42
C GLN A 230 18.21 5.90 -18.49
N ASN A 231 18.00 6.20 -19.77
CA ASN A 231 18.71 5.55 -20.86
C ASN A 231 20.11 6.18 -21.05
N PRO A 232 21.23 5.45 -20.82
CA PRO A 232 22.58 5.97 -20.98
C PRO A 232 22.90 6.54 -22.36
N SER A 233 22.17 6.12 -23.39
CA SER A 233 22.34 6.57 -24.77
C SER A 233 21.49 7.80 -25.14
N HIS A 234 20.64 8.30 -24.24
CA HIS A 234 19.76 9.43 -24.52
C HIS A 234 20.40 10.76 -24.10
N GLU A 235 20.12 11.85 -24.84
CA GLU A 235 20.67 13.18 -24.56
C GLU A 235 20.30 13.70 -23.16
N ASN A 236 19.10 13.38 -22.68
CA ASN A 236 18.60 13.74 -21.36
C ASN A 236 19.24 12.93 -20.20
N TYR A 237 20.11 11.97 -20.47
CA TYR A 237 20.81 11.22 -19.43
C TYR A 237 21.72 12.12 -18.58
N ALA A 238 22.33 13.15 -19.18
CA ALA A 238 23.21 14.07 -18.45
C ALA A 238 22.44 14.98 -17.47
N SER A 239 21.17 15.27 -17.75
CA SER A 239 20.34 16.19 -16.96
C SER A 239 19.55 15.52 -15.83
N ARG A 240 19.63 14.19 -15.69
CA ARG A 240 18.90 13.39 -14.70
C ARG A 240 19.27 13.62 -13.22
N GLY A 241 20.17 14.55 -12.93
CA GLY A 241 20.97 14.61 -11.69
C GLY A 241 20.21 14.32 -10.39
N GLU A 242 19.08 14.97 -10.15
CA GLU A 242 18.28 14.75 -8.93
C GLU A 242 17.46 13.45 -8.98
N LEU A 243 16.92 13.10 -10.14
CA LEU A 243 16.18 11.85 -10.35
C LEU A 243 17.08 10.62 -10.14
N ALA A 244 18.27 10.60 -10.75
CA ALA A 244 19.20 9.48 -10.58
C ALA A 244 19.68 9.35 -9.14
N LYS A 245 19.87 10.46 -8.42
CA LYS A 245 20.18 10.43 -6.98
C LYS A 245 19.03 9.81 -6.18
N ALA A 246 17.79 10.16 -6.49
CA ALA A 246 16.63 9.57 -5.81
C ALA A 246 16.49 8.07 -6.12
N ILE A 247 16.60 7.67 -7.39
CA ILE A 247 16.53 6.25 -7.79
C ILE A 247 17.66 5.44 -7.12
N LEU A 248 18.89 5.95 -7.18
CA LEU A 248 20.03 5.32 -6.52
C LEU A 248 19.81 5.20 -5.02
N LYS A 249 19.29 6.24 -4.37
CA LYS A 249 19.12 6.29 -2.91
C LYS A 249 18.01 5.35 -2.40
N TYR A 250 16.89 5.26 -3.12
CA TYR A 250 15.71 4.54 -2.63
C TYR A 250 15.46 3.18 -3.30
N PHE A 251 16.10 2.90 -4.45
CA PHE A 251 15.86 1.65 -5.19
C PHE A 251 17.12 0.86 -5.57
N ASP A 252 18.26 1.51 -5.80
CA ASP A 252 19.50 0.80 -6.19
C ASP A 252 20.61 0.85 -5.12
N ALA A 253 20.30 1.31 -3.91
CA ALA A 253 21.28 1.42 -2.83
C ALA A 253 21.65 0.05 -2.24
N LYS A 254 22.72 0.04 -1.42
CA LYS A 254 23.01 -1.10 -0.56
C LYS A 254 22.05 -1.12 0.64
N GLU A 255 21.76 -2.31 1.16
CA GLU A 255 20.77 -2.57 2.21
C GLU A 255 20.78 -1.55 3.37
N LEU A 256 21.95 -1.32 3.99
CA LEU A 256 22.11 -0.40 5.13
C LEU A 256 21.63 1.03 4.82
N HIS A 257 21.72 1.46 3.57
CA HIS A 257 21.33 2.82 3.18
C HIS A 257 19.81 2.97 2.96
N PHE A 258 19.07 1.88 2.73
CA PHE A 258 17.62 1.98 2.54
C PHE A 258 16.92 2.40 3.83
N ALA A 259 17.27 1.78 4.97
CA ALA A 259 16.66 2.08 6.26
C ALA A 259 16.83 3.57 6.63
N ASP A 260 18.07 4.06 6.62
CA ASP A 260 18.38 5.46 6.95
C ASP A 260 17.71 6.44 5.99
N SER A 261 17.70 6.13 4.69
CA SER A 261 17.08 6.98 3.68
C SER A 261 15.58 7.10 3.87
N LYS A 262 14.89 5.99 4.14
CA LYS A 262 13.43 5.98 4.36
C LYS A 262 13.08 6.61 5.70
N ARG A 263 13.83 6.31 6.77
CA ARG A 263 13.67 6.95 8.08
C ARG A 263 13.74 8.47 7.97
N LEU A 264 14.71 8.99 7.23
CA LEU A 264 14.87 10.43 7.00
C LEU A 264 13.64 11.07 6.34
N LEU A 265 12.89 10.33 5.51
CA LEU A 265 11.64 10.85 4.94
C LEU A 265 10.54 10.97 6.00
N PHE A 266 10.49 10.04 6.95
CA PHE A 266 9.48 10.02 8.02
C PHE A 266 9.79 11.05 9.13
N SER A 267 11.07 11.21 9.49
CA SER A 267 11.52 12.06 10.61
C SER A 267 11.66 13.55 10.29
N ASN A 268 11.44 13.99 9.04
CA ASN A 268 11.67 15.37 8.62
C ASN A 268 10.37 16.10 8.22
N PRO A 269 10.41 17.44 8.13
CA PRO A 269 9.24 18.22 7.77
C PRO A 269 8.68 17.77 6.43
N LYS A 270 7.35 17.87 6.25
CA LYS A 270 6.60 17.48 5.03
C LYS A 270 7.29 17.89 3.72
N ARG A 271 8.06 18.97 3.75
CA ARG A 271 8.86 19.49 2.64
C ARG A 271 9.87 18.48 2.07
N VAL A 272 10.48 17.60 2.87
CA VAL A 272 11.52 16.68 2.37
C VAL A 272 10.93 15.62 1.44
N PHE A 273 9.81 15.00 1.83
CA PHE A 273 9.10 14.06 0.96
C PHE A 273 8.64 14.74 -0.34
N GLU A 274 8.15 15.98 -0.23
CA GLU A 274 7.72 16.77 -1.38
C GLU A 274 8.88 17.08 -2.35
N THR A 275 10.01 17.58 -1.85
CA THR A 275 11.14 18.01 -2.68
C THR A 275 11.96 16.84 -3.23
N THR A 276 11.98 15.71 -2.52
CA THR A 276 12.83 14.55 -2.84
C THR A 276 12.10 13.48 -3.64
N ILE A 277 10.78 13.32 -3.46
CA ILE A 277 10.00 12.28 -4.15
C ILE A 277 8.97 12.91 -5.08
N ILE A 278 8.03 13.68 -4.53
CA ILE A 278 6.86 14.14 -5.28
C ILE A 278 7.23 15.06 -6.45
N ARG A 279 8.18 15.98 -6.26
CA ARG A 279 8.65 16.90 -7.31
C ARG A 279 9.24 16.17 -8.53
N LEU A 280 9.77 14.96 -8.34
CA LEU A 280 10.48 14.22 -9.38
C LEU A 280 9.56 13.32 -10.23
N PHE A 281 8.26 13.26 -9.92
CA PHE A 281 7.30 12.49 -10.69
C PHE A 281 7.25 12.99 -12.14
N HIS A 282 7.20 12.05 -13.08
CA HIS A 282 6.98 12.39 -14.48
C HIS A 282 5.61 13.07 -14.66
N PRO A 283 5.45 14.05 -15.57
CA PRO A 283 4.18 14.79 -15.76
C PRO A 283 2.95 13.89 -15.94
N TYR A 284 3.12 12.74 -16.59
CA TYR A 284 2.08 11.70 -16.72
C TYR A 284 1.43 11.31 -15.38
N PHE A 285 2.20 11.30 -14.28
CA PHE A 285 1.74 10.90 -12.94
C PHE A 285 1.35 12.09 -12.05
N GLU A 286 1.29 13.32 -12.58
CA GLU A 286 0.84 14.50 -11.83
C GLU A 286 -0.49 14.26 -11.10
N PRO A 287 -1.52 13.62 -11.72
CA PRO A 287 -2.79 13.37 -11.06
C PRO A 287 -2.68 12.44 -9.84
N LEU A 288 -1.61 11.66 -9.70
CA LEU A 288 -1.42 10.73 -8.58
C LEU A 288 -0.72 11.35 -7.37
N LYS A 289 -0.16 12.56 -7.48
CA LYS A 289 0.53 13.21 -6.36
C LYS A 289 -0.37 13.36 -5.11
N PRO A 290 -1.66 13.76 -5.21
CA PRO A 290 -2.54 13.80 -4.04
C PRO A 290 -2.68 12.45 -3.33
N LEU A 291 -2.85 11.35 -4.09
CA LEU A 291 -2.91 10.00 -3.55
C LEU A 291 -1.64 9.64 -2.77
N VAL A 292 -0.46 9.83 -3.37
CA VAL A 292 0.82 9.48 -2.75
C VAL A 292 1.06 10.29 -1.47
N ARG A 293 0.71 11.60 -1.47
CA ARG A 293 0.82 12.43 -0.26
C ARG A 293 -0.10 11.98 0.86
N GLN A 294 -1.36 11.64 0.54
CA GLN A 294 -2.33 11.20 1.54
C GLN A 294 -1.97 9.80 2.07
N TRP A 295 -1.55 8.88 1.20
CA TRP A 295 -1.08 7.55 1.61
C TRP A 295 0.13 7.66 2.53
N TRP A 296 1.12 8.48 2.17
CA TRP A 296 2.27 8.77 3.02
C TRP A 296 1.85 9.33 4.38
N ALA A 297 0.94 10.31 4.39
CA ALA A 297 0.41 10.89 5.62
C ALA A 297 -0.29 9.85 6.51
N THR A 298 -1.05 8.91 5.93
CA THR A 298 -1.66 7.79 6.67
C THR A 298 -0.60 6.90 7.32
N LEU A 299 0.49 6.56 6.59
CA LEU A 299 1.58 5.76 7.17
C LEU A 299 2.30 6.49 8.30
N LYS A 300 2.53 7.81 8.18
CA LYS A 300 3.10 8.61 9.27
C LYS A 300 2.23 8.57 10.52
N LEU A 301 0.92 8.71 10.37
CA LEU A 301 -0.02 8.61 11.49
C LEU A 301 -0.01 7.21 12.10
N ALA A 302 0.04 6.17 11.26
CA ALA A 302 0.11 4.78 11.70
C ALA A 302 1.36 4.53 12.56
N TYR A 303 2.56 4.88 12.07
CA TYR A 303 3.80 4.66 12.82
C TYR A 303 3.97 5.59 14.02
N LYS A 304 3.44 6.82 13.97
CA LYS A 304 3.56 7.75 15.10
C LYS A 304 2.67 7.35 16.26
N HIS A 305 1.40 7.03 15.97
CA HIS A 305 0.38 6.87 17.02
C HIS A 305 0.04 5.41 17.31
N HIS A 306 0.42 4.48 16.43
CA HIS A 306 -0.05 3.09 16.45
C HIS A 306 -1.56 3.02 16.67
N GLY A 307 -2.27 3.96 16.05
CA GLY A 307 -3.67 4.24 16.30
C GLY A 307 -4.59 3.59 15.27
N ASN A 308 -5.68 4.28 14.97
CA ASN A 308 -6.66 3.82 13.99
C ASN A 308 -6.03 3.57 12.60
N GLU A 309 -5.12 4.43 12.13
CA GLU A 309 -4.42 4.21 10.84
C GLU A 309 -3.53 2.95 10.83
N TYR A 310 -3.04 2.50 11.99
CA TYR A 310 -2.20 1.31 12.09
C TYR A 310 -3.03 0.03 11.99
N TYR A 311 -4.11 -0.05 12.79
CA TYR A 311 -4.98 -1.22 12.82
C TYR A 311 -5.98 -1.27 11.67
N HIS A 312 -6.33 -0.15 11.05
CA HIS A 312 -7.32 -0.11 9.96
C HIS A 312 -6.70 0.34 8.64
N ILE A 313 -5.41 0.04 8.45
CA ILE A 313 -4.62 0.55 7.33
C ILE A 313 -5.27 0.22 5.97
N HIS A 314 -5.80 -1.00 5.77
CA HIS A 314 -6.47 -1.38 4.51
C HIS A 314 -7.67 -0.50 4.22
N ALA A 315 -8.52 -0.23 5.21
CA ALA A 315 -9.71 0.61 5.03
C ALA A 315 -9.33 2.04 4.63
N HIS A 316 -8.28 2.60 5.25
CA HIS A 316 -7.77 3.92 4.88
C HIS A 316 -7.22 3.95 3.46
N ILE A 317 -6.36 3.00 3.09
CA ILE A 317 -5.75 2.95 1.75
C ILE A 317 -6.79 2.68 0.66
N LEU A 318 -7.74 1.76 0.87
CA LEU A 318 -8.81 1.49 -0.09
C LEU A 318 -9.70 2.72 -0.30
N ARG A 319 -10.01 3.49 0.75
CA ARG A 319 -10.75 4.75 0.63
C ARG A 319 -9.98 5.77 -0.22
N LEU A 320 -8.67 5.89 -0.04
CA LEU A 320 -7.83 6.80 -0.85
C LEU A 320 -7.80 6.38 -2.33
N LEU A 321 -7.68 5.08 -2.60
CA LEU A 321 -7.69 4.53 -3.95
C LEU A 321 -9.04 4.75 -4.63
N GLU A 322 -10.16 4.51 -3.93
CA GLU A 322 -11.52 4.75 -4.44
C GLU A 322 -11.77 6.23 -4.75
N ALA A 323 -11.37 7.13 -3.85
CA ALA A 323 -11.47 8.57 -4.08
C ALA A 323 -10.67 8.99 -5.33
N THR A 324 -9.46 8.46 -5.47
CA THR A 324 -8.60 8.73 -6.64
C THR A 324 -9.22 8.18 -7.94
N LEU A 325 -9.82 6.99 -7.91
CA LEU A 325 -10.55 6.43 -9.04
C LEU A 325 -11.72 7.33 -9.44
N SER A 326 -12.52 7.77 -8.48
CA SER A 326 -13.65 8.67 -8.72
C SER A 326 -13.19 9.98 -9.37
N ASP A 327 -12.08 10.55 -8.90
CA ASP A 327 -11.55 11.80 -9.45
C ASP A 327 -10.96 11.62 -10.85
N LEU A 328 -10.20 10.54 -11.09
CA LEU A 328 -9.69 10.21 -12.43
C LEU A 328 -10.83 9.97 -13.43
N GLN A 329 -11.94 9.35 -13.01
CA GLN A 329 -13.12 9.14 -13.85
C GLN A 329 -13.82 10.44 -14.24
N LYS A 330 -13.95 11.41 -13.32
CA LYS A 330 -14.53 12.74 -13.62
C LYS A 330 -13.69 13.53 -14.60
N HIS A 331 -12.38 13.29 -14.60
CA HIS A 331 -11.40 13.95 -15.43
C HIS A 331 -11.01 13.14 -16.67
N THR A 332 -11.88 12.26 -17.16
CA THR A 332 -11.61 11.41 -18.34
C THR A 332 -11.29 12.19 -19.62
N ASP A 333 -11.69 13.46 -19.71
CA ASP A 333 -11.29 14.38 -20.79
C ASP A 333 -9.81 14.85 -20.71
N LEU A 334 -9.13 14.68 -19.56
CA LEU A 334 -7.74 15.09 -19.35
C LEU A 334 -6.71 13.99 -19.71
N GLY A 335 -7.16 12.87 -20.31
CA GLY A 335 -6.38 11.64 -20.39
C GLY A 335 -6.22 11.00 -21.77
N GLN A 336 -6.64 11.64 -22.86
CA GLN A 336 -6.20 11.23 -24.21
C GLN A 336 -4.80 11.78 -24.51
N GLU A 337 -3.87 11.62 -23.58
CA GLU A 337 -2.46 11.74 -23.90
C GLU A 337 -2.14 10.69 -24.97
N ALA A 338 -1.44 11.11 -26.03
CA ALA A 338 -1.14 10.25 -27.17
C ALA A 338 -0.49 8.91 -26.75
N ALA A 339 0.23 8.87 -25.61
CA ALA A 339 0.80 7.65 -25.05
C ALA A 339 -0.26 6.65 -24.56
N THR A 340 -1.32 7.12 -23.87
CA THR A 340 -2.45 6.30 -23.43
C THR A 340 -3.20 5.73 -24.63
N THR A 341 -3.53 6.56 -25.62
CA THR A 341 -4.22 6.11 -26.84
C THR A 341 -3.41 5.04 -27.58
N ARG A 342 -2.11 5.27 -27.78
CA ARG A 342 -1.22 4.29 -28.43
C ARG A 342 -1.16 2.96 -27.68
N GLU A 343 -1.12 2.98 -26.35
CA GLU A 343 -1.08 1.75 -25.56
C GLU A 343 -2.42 0.99 -25.60
N LEU A 344 -3.55 1.71 -25.57
CA LEU A 344 -4.88 1.11 -25.74
C LEU A 344 -5.01 0.44 -27.12
N GLU A 345 -4.64 1.12 -28.20
CA GLU A 345 -4.62 0.57 -29.57
C GLU A 345 -3.72 -0.67 -29.69
N ARG A 346 -2.54 -0.64 -29.05
CA ARG A 346 -1.61 -1.77 -29.01
C ARG A 346 -2.22 -2.97 -28.28
N ARG A 347 -2.93 -2.73 -27.17
CA ARG A 347 -3.59 -3.80 -26.39
C ARG A 347 -4.78 -4.40 -27.13
N GLU A 348 -5.59 -3.58 -27.78
CA GLU A 348 -6.69 -4.03 -28.63
C GLU A 348 -6.15 -4.93 -29.75
N SER A 349 -5.13 -4.45 -30.49
CA SER A 349 -4.44 -5.24 -31.52
C SER A 349 -3.89 -6.57 -31.00
N ARG A 350 -3.36 -6.59 -29.77
CA ARG A 350 -2.87 -7.82 -29.13
C ARG A 350 -4.00 -8.75 -28.73
N SER A 351 -5.11 -8.21 -28.21
CA SER A 351 -6.30 -8.95 -27.82
C SER A 351 -6.93 -9.65 -29.03
N GLU A 352 -7.07 -8.94 -30.15
CA GLU A 352 -7.54 -9.49 -31.42
C GLU A 352 -6.68 -10.65 -31.91
N ARG A 353 -5.34 -10.49 -31.86
CA ARG A 353 -4.39 -11.57 -32.22
C ARG A 353 -4.55 -12.79 -31.32
N LEU A 354 -4.64 -12.60 -30.00
CA LEU A 354 -4.85 -13.69 -29.04
C LEU A 354 -6.19 -14.39 -29.28
N HIS A 355 -7.25 -13.63 -29.59
CA HIS A 355 -8.56 -14.17 -29.89
C HIS A 355 -8.57 -14.97 -31.20
N ALA A 356 -7.90 -14.47 -32.24
CA ALA A 356 -7.69 -15.19 -33.49
C ALA A 356 -6.90 -16.49 -33.28
N MET A 357 -5.82 -16.45 -32.48
CA MET A 357 -5.04 -17.64 -32.11
C MET A 357 -5.86 -18.64 -31.30
N ALA A 358 -6.70 -18.18 -30.38
CA ALA A 358 -7.58 -19.05 -29.58
C ALA A 358 -8.64 -19.75 -30.44
N LYS A 359 -9.18 -19.06 -31.47
CA LYS A 359 -10.09 -19.65 -32.46
C LYS A 359 -9.41 -20.70 -33.35
N LEU A 360 -8.11 -20.54 -33.61
CA LEU A 360 -7.29 -21.46 -34.41
C LEU A 360 -6.71 -22.61 -33.58
N ALA A 361 -6.83 -22.57 -32.26
CA ALA A 361 -6.34 -23.64 -31.40
C ALA A 361 -7.23 -24.90 -31.58
N PRO A 362 -6.66 -26.07 -31.92
CA PRO A 362 -7.43 -27.30 -32.00
C PRO A 362 -8.08 -27.58 -30.64
N ALA A 363 -9.34 -28.05 -30.65
CA ALA A 363 -10.06 -28.44 -29.46
C ALA A 363 -9.15 -29.37 -28.63
N LYS A 364 -8.71 -28.90 -27.46
CA LYS A 364 -7.96 -29.74 -26.54
C LYS A 364 -8.87 -30.91 -26.21
N ASN A 365 -8.51 -32.10 -26.68
CA ASN A 365 -9.10 -33.34 -26.23
C ASN A 365 -9.11 -33.31 -24.70
N THR A 366 -10.30 -33.42 -24.13
CA THR A 366 -10.55 -33.59 -22.71
C THR A 366 -9.75 -34.80 -22.23
N ILE A 367 -8.55 -34.57 -21.73
CA ILE A 367 -7.87 -35.53 -20.87
C ILE A 367 -8.66 -35.51 -19.57
N THR A 368 -9.57 -36.46 -19.42
CA THR A 368 -10.16 -36.83 -18.14
C THR A 368 -9.03 -36.95 -17.11
N PRO A 369 -9.13 -36.28 -15.95
CA PRO A 369 -8.14 -36.46 -14.90
C PRO A 369 -8.09 -37.94 -14.49
N PRO A 370 -6.92 -38.48 -14.15
CA PRO A 370 -6.81 -39.87 -13.71
C PRO A 370 -7.66 -40.05 -12.46
N ILE A 371 -8.57 -41.01 -12.52
CA ILE A 371 -9.35 -41.51 -11.39
C ILE A 371 -8.35 -41.93 -10.31
N SER A 372 -8.42 -41.29 -9.13
CA SER A 372 -7.65 -41.68 -7.95
C SER A 372 -7.91 -43.16 -7.64
N PRO A 373 -6.87 -43.97 -7.32
CA PRO A 373 -7.08 -45.35 -6.92
C PRO A 373 -7.87 -45.41 -5.62
N VAL A 374 -8.95 -46.19 -5.64
CA VAL A 374 -9.77 -46.56 -4.48
C VAL A 374 -8.88 -47.29 -3.45
N PRO A 375 -8.95 -46.98 -2.15
CA PRO A 375 -8.20 -47.72 -1.14
C PRO A 375 -8.74 -49.15 -1.03
N SER A 376 -7.86 -50.13 -1.23
CA SER A 376 -8.15 -51.54 -0.97
C SER A 376 -8.46 -51.74 0.51
N GLN A 377 -9.74 -51.96 0.84
CA GLN A 377 -10.14 -52.45 2.15
C GLN A 377 -9.65 -53.89 2.29
N THR A 378 -8.72 -54.08 3.21
CA THR A 378 -8.33 -55.38 3.77
C THR A 378 -9.54 -56.04 4.42
N ARG A 379 -9.79 -57.31 4.09
CA ARG A 379 -10.72 -58.18 4.82
C ARG A 379 -10.19 -58.45 6.22
N PRO A 380 -11.03 -58.49 7.26
CA PRO A 380 -10.66 -59.05 8.55
C PRO A 380 -10.79 -60.59 8.53
N GLU A 381 -9.92 -61.24 9.31
CA GLU A 381 -10.13 -62.60 9.82
C GLU A 381 -11.22 -62.63 10.90
#